data_AF-A0AAV2YTR2-F1
#
_entry.id   AF-A0AAV2YTR2-F1
#
_cell.length_a   1.000
_cell.length_b   1.000
_cell.length_c   1.000
_cell.angle_alpha   90.00
_cell.angle_beta   90.00
_cell.angle_gamma   90.00
#
_symmetry.space_group_name_H-M   'P 1'
#
loop_
_entity.id
_entity.type
_entity.pdbx_description
1 polymer ?
#
loop_
_entity_poly.entity_id
_entity_poly.type
_entity_poly.pdbx_seq_one_letter_code
_entity_poly.pdbx_strand_id
1 'polypeptide(L)'
;MAPIAATTSLERARVVDQLWFSRYPRPAQCVFDQGSEFKKEFLELLHSYGVHAKPITSKSPAANAIVERIHLVIGDKMRTSQINSADEWTEFCANVVFATRASFHTTMQATPGEMSFGRQMLFNLDHLTDWAAAHQHNIRRIQLDIARENADRIHHEYSPGDKVRIHFANDKPRIYRPL
;
A
#
# COMPACT_ATOMS: atom_id res chain seq x y z
N MET A 1 -3.18 -14.09 -12.43
CA MET A 1 -2.30 -14.02 -11.25
C MET A 1 -2.15 -15.46 -10.79
N ALA A 2 -0.97 -16.07 -10.94
CA ALA A 2 -0.81 -17.49 -10.62
C ALA A 2 -0.76 -17.67 -9.09
N PRO A 3 -1.47 -18.65 -8.50
CA PRO A 3 -1.35 -18.96 -7.08
C PRO A 3 0.07 -19.40 -6.77
N ILE A 4 0.68 -18.81 -5.74
CA ILE A 4 2.05 -19.12 -5.31
C ILE A 4 1.94 -20.20 -4.23
N ALA A 5 2.40 -21.41 -4.55
CA ALA A 5 2.22 -22.59 -3.72
C ALA A 5 3.18 -22.66 -2.53
N ALA A 6 4.38 -22.04 -2.60
CA ALA A 6 5.33 -22.03 -1.49
C ALA A 6 5.78 -20.62 -1.08
N THR A 7 6.01 -20.46 0.22
CA THR A 7 6.38 -19.18 0.85
C THR A 7 7.90 -19.00 0.91
N THR A 8 8.63 -19.49 -0.10
CA THR A 8 10.10 -19.42 -0.10
C THR A 8 10.59 -18.12 -0.75
N SER A 9 11.74 -17.63 -0.30
CA SER A 9 12.35 -16.42 -0.85
C SER A 9 12.72 -16.55 -2.33
N LEU A 10 13.23 -17.73 -2.75
CA LEU A 10 13.53 -18.02 -4.14
C LEU A 10 12.28 -17.93 -5.04
N GLU A 11 11.14 -18.47 -4.59
CA GLU A 11 9.89 -18.38 -5.36
C GLU A 11 9.38 -16.95 -5.46
N ARG A 12 9.44 -16.17 -4.37
CA ARG A 12 9.10 -14.74 -4.42
C ARG A 12 9.97 -13.98 -5.40
N ALA A 13 11.27 -14.21 -5.38
CA ALA A 13 12.20 -13.60 -6.32
C ALA A 13 11.83 -13.94 -7.77
N ARG A 14 11.60 -15.22 -8.07
CA ARG A 14 11.19 -15.68 -9.41
C ARG A 14 9.88 -15.04 -9.88
N VAL A 15 8.88 -14.98 -9.01
CA VAL A 15 7.58 -14.39 -9.34
C VAL A 15 7.72 -12.89 -9.65
N VAL A 16 8.47 -12.16 -8.83
CA VAL A 16 8.67 -10.72 -9.05
C VAL A 16 9.45 -10.45 -10.34
N ASP A 17 10.47 -11.27 -10.62
CA ASP A 17 11.23 -11.18 -11.86
C ASP A 17 10.36 -11.43 -13.11
N GLN A 18 9.59 -12.52 -13.12
CA GLN A 18 8.77 -12.95 -14.27
C GLN A 18 7.48 -12.15 -14.48
N LEU A 19 6.88 -11.63 -13.40
CA LEU A 19 5.60 -10.93 -13.48
C LEU A 19 5.75 -9.42 -13.45
N TRP A 20 6.85 -8.89 -12.88
CA TRP A 20 7.07 -7.46 -12.78
C TRP A 20 8.31 -6.99 -13.53
N PHE A 21 9.53 -7.37 -13.12
CA PHE A 21 10.76 -6.77 -13.68
C PHE A 21 10.97 -7.05 -15.17
N SER A 22 10.41 -8.14 -15.70
CA SER A 22 10.41 -8.45 -17.14
C SER A 22 9.31 -7.76 -17.94
N ARG A 23 8.29 -7.15 -17.30
CA ARG A 23 7.11 -6.60 -17.98
C ARG A 23 6.93 -5.10 -17.81
N TYR A 24 7.40 -4.55 -16.69
CA TYR A 24 7.17 -3.17 -16.29
C TYR A 24 8.47 -2.46 -15.93
N PRO A 25 8.49 -1.12 -15.99
CA PRO A 25 9.62 -0.34 -15.50
C PRO A 25 9.97 -0.71 -14.06
N ARG A 26 11.28 -0.70 -13.78
CA ARG A 26 11.81 -1.08 -12.47
C ARG A 26 11.59 0.05 -11.48
N PRO A 27 11.12 -0.25 -10.24
CA PRO A 27 11.00 0.77 -9.22
C PRO A 27 12.37 1.18 -8.69
N ALA A 28 12.51 2.43 -8.24
CA ALA A 28 13.73 2.89 -7.57
C ALA A 28 13.90 2.26 -6.18
N GLN A 29 12.79 2.00 -5.49
CA GLN A 29 12.79 1.42 -4.15
C GLN A 29 11.70 0.34 -4.05
N CYS A 30 12.00 -0.75 -3.35
CA CYS A 30 11.02 -1.79 -3.02
C CYS A 30 10.82 -1.83 -1.51
N VAL A 31 9.57 -1.65 -1.08
CA VAL A 31 9.17 -1.65 0.33
C VAL A 31 8.44 -2.95 0.64
N PHE A 32 8.87 -3.66 1.68
CA PHE A 32 8.35 -4.98 2.06
C PHE A 32 8.44 -5.20 3.57
N ASP A 33 7.67 -6.15 4.12
CA ASP A 33 7.70 -6.47 5.55
C ASP A 33 8.91 -7.35 5.94
N GLN A 34 8.98 -7.76 7.22
CA GLN A 34 10.12 -8.56 7.73
C GLN A 34 9.97 -10.08 7.53
N GLY A 35 9.05 -10.50 6.64
CA GLY A 35 8.81 -11.89 6.27
C GLY A 35 10.09 -12.60 5.84
N SER A 36 10.18 -13.90 6.14
CA SER A 36 11.34 -14.71 5.76
C SER A 36 11.46 -14.87 4.24
N GLU A 37 10.37 -14.70 3.52
CA GLU A 37 10.27 -14.74 2.07
C GLU A 37 10.85 -13.50 1.35
N PHE A 38 11.12 -12.41 2.06
CA PHE A 38 11.72 -11.20 1.49
C PHE A 38 13.20 -11.02 1.86
N LYS A 39 13.86 -12.12 2.23
CA LYS A 39 15.29 -12.16 2.60
C LYS A 39 16.11 -12.79 1.47
N LYS A 40 17.39 -13.09 1.73
CA LYS A 40 18.27 -13.90 0.86
C LYS A 40 18.10 -13.62 -0.65
N GLU A 41 17.56 -14.57 -1.40
CA GLU A 41 17.41 -14.53 -2.86
C GLU A 41 16.57 -13.34 -3.34
N PHE A 42 15.56 -12.93 -2.57
CA PHE A 42 14.78 -11.73 -2.88
C PHE A 42 15.63 -10.45 -2.80
N LEU A 43 16.49 -10.33 -1.77
CA LEU A 43 17.39 -9.18 -1.65
C LEU A 43 18.48 -9.19 -2.72
N GLU A 44 18.99 -10.38 -3.07
CA GLU A 44 19.94 -10.55 -4.17
C GLU A 44 19.34 -10.10 -5.51
N LEU A 45 18.07 -10.45 -5.76
CA LEU A 45 17.32 -9.97 -6.92
C LEU A 45 17.21 -8.43 -6.93
N LEU A 46 16.78 -7.83 -5.82
CA LEU A 46 16.67 -6.36 -5.77
C LEU A 46 18.03 -5.70 -6.03
N HIS A 47 19.10 -6.23 -5.44
CA HIS A 47 20.45 -5.72 -5.62
C HIS A 47 20.94 -5.87 -7.07
N SER A 48 20.71 -7.02 -7.72
CA SER A 48 21.14 -7.26 -9.11
C SER A 48 20.46 -6.33 -10.11
N TYR A 49 19.21 -5.94 -9.82
CA TYR A 49 18.44 -5.01 -10.63
C TYR A 49 18.63 -3.53 -10.24
N GLY A 50 19.46 -3.22 -9.24
CA GLY A 50 19.71 -1.86 -8.76
C GLY A 50 18.53 -1.23 -8.01
N VAL A 51 17.61 -2.04 -7.49
CA VAL A 51 16.44 -1.60 -6.73
C VAL A 51 16.80 -1.47 -5.25
N HIS A 52 16.57 -0.31 -4.65
CA HIS A 52 16.88 -0.10 -3.24
C HIS A 52 15.87 -0.82 -2.34
N ALA A 53 16.34 -1.79 -1.55
CA ALA A 53 15.54 -2.53 -0.60
C ALA A 53 15.24 -1.68 0.66
N LYS A 54 13.96 -1.47 0.97
CA LYS A 54 13.50 -0.69 2.12
C LYS A 54 12.58 -1.53 3.02
N PRO A 55 13.13 -2.35 3.91
CA PRO A 55 12.32 -3.18 4.79
C PRO A 55 11.55 -2.31 5.80
N ILE A 56 10.25 -2.58 5.96
CA ILE A 56 9.40 -1.90 6.93
C ILE A 56 9.84 -2.33 8.33
N THR A 57 10.04 -1.36 9.23
CA THR A 57 10.16 -1.67 10.66
C THR A 57 8.77 -2.00 11.20
N SER A 58 8.67 -2.89 12.19
CA SER A 58 7.40 -3.29 12.83
C SER A 58 6.55 -2.14 13.39
N LYS A 59 7.03 -0.88 13.31
CA LYS A 59 6.40 0.34 13.81
C LYS A 59 6.16 1.41 12.73
N SER A 60 6.15 1.09 11.43
CA SER A 60 5.75 2.06 10.38
C SER A 60 4.46 1.63 9.66
N PRO A 61 3.28 1.82 10.30
CA PRO A 61 1.98 1.44 9.73
C PRO A 61 1.69 2.10 8.39
N ALA A 62 2.20 3.32 8.17
CA ALA A 62 1.92 4.10 6.97
C ALA A 62 2.41 3.43 5.67
N ALA A 63 3.55 2.73 5.73
CA ALA A 63 4.09 2.01 4.58
C ALA A 63 3.22 0.81 4.20
N ASN A 64 2.62 0.14 5.19
CA ASN A 64 1.74 -1.01 4.95
C ASN A 64 0.30 -0.59 4.61
N ALA A 65 -0.12 0.61 5.04
CA ALA A 65 -1.49 1.09 4.87
C ALA A 65 -1.98 1.11 3.41
N ILE A 66 -1.09 1.35 2.45
CA ILE A 66 -1.45 1.32 1.02
C ILE A 66 -1.78 -0.11 0.57
N VAL A 67 -0.95 -1.08 0.97
CA VAL A 67 -1.15 -2.51 0.67
C VAL A 67 -2.41 -3.02 1.36
N GLU A 68 -2.58 -2.69 2.64
CA GLU A 68 -3.78 -3.02 3.42
C GLU A 68 -5.05 -2.45 2.76
N ARG A 69 -5.02 -1.22 2.26
CA ARG A 69 -6.17 -0.63 1.56
C ARG A 69 -6.51 -1.40 0.29
N ILE A 70 -5.52 -1.85 -0.47
CA ILE A 70 -5.76 -2.70 -1.66
C ILE A 70 -6.33 -4.06 -1.23
N HIS A 71 -5.82 -4.67 -0.15
CA HIS A 71 -6.36 -5.91 0.39
C HIS A 71 -7.82 -5.77 0.81
N LEU A 72 -8.21 -4.65 1.44
CA LEU A 72 -9.60 -4.36 1.78
C LEU A 72 -10.48 -4.31 0.54
N VAL A 73 -10.06 -3.61 -0.52
CA VAL A 73 -10.80 -3.53 -1.79
C VAL A 73 -10.96 -4.92 -2.44
N ILE A 74 -9.92 -5.75 -2.40
CA ILE A 74 -9.98 -7.13 -2.90
C ILE A 74 -10.96 -7.95 -2.04
N GLY A 75 -10.88 -7.85 -0.72
CA GLY A 75 -11.76 -8.55 0.21
C GLY A 75 -13.24 -8.15 0.07
N ASP A 76 -13.53 -6.86 -0.15
CA ASP A 76 -14.88 -6.37 -0.44
C ASP A 76 -15.45 -6.96 -1.73
N LYS A 77 -14.65 -6.99 -2.79
CA LYS A 77 -15.03 -7.60 -4.07
C LYS A 77 -15.18 -9.12 -3.96
N MET A 78 -14.38 -9.75 -3.10
CA MET A 78 -14.45 -11.19 -2.84
C MET A 78 -15.76 -11.55 -2.13
N ARG A 79 -16.22 -10.74 -1.16
CA ARG A 79 -17.49 -10.97 -0.44
C ARG A 79 -18.71 -11.07 -1.33
N THR A 80 -18.71 -10.39 -2.48
CA THR A 80 -19.83 -10.41 -3.44
C THR A 80 -19.69 -11.48 -4.51
N SER A 81 -18.55 -12.19 -4.56
CA SER A 81 -18.23 -13.16 -5.61
C SER A 81 -18.42 -14.58 -5.08
N GLN A 82 -19.10 -15.44 -5.84
CA GLN A 82 -19.19 -16.87 -5.53
C GLN A 82 -18.03 -17.58 -6.21
N ILE A 83 -16.96 -17.86 -5.44
CA ILE A 83 -15.74 -18.51 -5.94
C ILE A 83 -15.69 -19.91 -5.32
N ASN A 84 -15.84 -20.94 -6.15
CA ASN A 84 -15.93 -22.34 -5.76
C ASN A 84 -14.79 -23.20 -6.33
N SER A 85 -13.99 -22.68 -7.26
CA SER A 85 -12.88 -23.40 -7.90
C SER A 85 -11.59 -22.58 -8.00
N ALA A 86 -10.47 -23.26 -8.22
CA ALA A 86 -9.16 -22.60 -8.41
C ALA A 86 -9.09 -21.78 -9.71
N ASP A 87 -9.83 -22.21 -10.74
CA ASP A 87 -9.92 -21.48 -12.00
C ASP A 87 -10.73 -20.19 -11.82
N GLU A 88 -11.87 -20.27 -11.12
CA GLU A 88 -12.66 -19.09 -10.74
C GLU A 88 -11.86 -18.13 -9.86
N TRP A 89 -11.00 -18.63 -8.97
CA TRP A 89 -10.09 -17.77 -8.19
C TRP A 89 -9.11 -17.03 -9.08
N THR A 90 -8.52 -17.71 -10.06
CA THR A 90 -7.56 -17.11 -10.99
C THR A 90 -8.22 -16.04 -11.85
N GLU A 91 -9.44 -16.30 -12.32
CA GLU A 91 -10.26 -15.35 -13.07
C GLU A 91 -10.65 -14.14 -12.21
N PHE A 92 -11.13 -14.39 -10.99
CA PHE A 92 -11.46 -13.35 -10.02
C PHE A 92 -10.26 -12.43 -9.76
N CYS A 93 -9.08 -13.00 -9.50
CA CYS A 93 -7.87 -12.20 -9.30
C CYS A 93 -7.54 -11.35 -10.53
N ALA A 94 -7.66 -11.88 -11.74
CA ALA A 94 -7.42 -11.12 -12.96
C ALA A 94 -8.40 -9.94 -13.10
N ASN A 95 -9.69 -10.20 -12.88
CA ASN A 95 -10.77 -9.21 -12.98
C ASN A 95 -10.63 -8.11 -11.92
N VAL A 96 -10.37 -8.48 -10.67
CA VAL A 96 -10.21 -7.51 -9.57
C VAL A 96 -8.98 -6.64 -9.76
N VAL A 97 -7.87 -7.22 -10.19
CA VAL A 97 -6.64 -6.47 -10.46
C VAL A 97 -6.85 -5.48 -11.61
N PHE A 98 -7.53 -5.89 -12.69
CA PHE A 98 -7.89 -4.98 -13.78
C PHE A 98 -8.82 -3.86 -13.29
N ALA A 99 -9.92 -4.21 -12.61
CA ALA A 99 -10.88 -3.26 -12.08
C ALA A 99 -10.21 -2.24 -11.14
N THR A 100 -9.29 -2.68 -10.28
CA THR A 100 -8.57 -1.78 -9.36
C THR A 100 -7.68 -0.80 -10.10
N ARG A 101 -7.01 -1.23 -11.19
CA ARG A 101 -6.18 -0.35 -12.02
C ARG A 101 -7.00 0.64 -12.85
N ALA A 102 -8.20 0.26 -13.27
CA ALA A 102 -9.09 1.07 -14.11
C ALA A 102 -10.09 1.92 -13.33
N SER A 103 -10.23 1.73 -12.01
CA SER A 103 -11.17 2.48 -11.18
C SER A 103 -10.62 3.86 -10.83
N PHE A 104 -11.46 4.89 -11.00
CA PHE A 104 -11.09 6.28 -10.75
C PHE A 104 -10.86 6.53 -9.24
N HIS A 105 -9.70 7.07 -8.89
CA HIS A 105 -9.36 7.37 -7.51
C HIS A 105 -9.58 8.86 -7.20
N THR A 106 -10.62 9.17 -6.43
CA THR A 106 -11.09 10.55 -6.19
C THR A 106 -10.05 11.46 -5.51
N THR A 107 -9.14 10.92 -4.70
CA THR A 107 -8.04 11.73 -4.12
C THR A 107 -7.01 12.12 -5.15
N MET A 108 -6.71 11.25 -6.11
CA MET A 108 -5.65 11.46 -7.09
C MET A 108 -6.19 11.99 -8.43
N GLN A 109 -7.52 12.03 -8.59
CA GLN A 109 -8.22 12.51 -9.79
C GLN A 109 -7.81 11.77 -11.08
N ALA A 110 -7.36 10.52 -10.93
CA ALA A 110 -6.94 9.64 -12.01
C ALA A 110 -7.07 8.18 -11.56
N THR A 111 -7.05 7.25 -12.52
CA THR A 111 -6.96 5.81 -12.24
C THR A 111 -5.52 5.41 -11.94
N PRO A 112 -5.26 4.37 -11.11
CA PRO A 112 -3.90 3.89 -10.87
C PRO A 112 -3.14 3.49 -12.14
N GLY A 113 -3.86 2.95 -13.13
CA GLY A 113 -3.31 2.62 -14.44
C GLY A 113 -2.83 3.84 -15.21
N GLU A 114 -3.66 4.88 -15.28
CA GLU A 114 -3.31 6.16 -15.91
C GLU A 114 -2.07 6.78 -15.27
N MET A 115 -2.01 6.81 -13.94
CA MET A 115 -0.88 7.36 -13.22
C MET A 115 0.42 6.58 -13.41
N SER A 116 0.34 5.26 -13.54
CA SER A 116 1.53 4.40 -13.65
C SER A 116 2.07 4.31 -15.08
N PHE A 117 1.19 4.33 -16.08
CA PHE A 117 1.53 4.04 -17.48
C PHE A 117 1.32 5.23 -18.43
N GLY A 118 0.79 6.35 -17.94
CA GLY A 118 0.49 7.53 -18.76
C GLY A 118 -0.60 7.29 -19.81
N ARG A 119 -1.41 6.23 -19.64
CA ARG A 119 -2.48 5.85 -20.56
C ARG A 119 -3.67 5.26 -19.83
N GLN A 120 -4.84 5.49 -20.38
CA GLN A 120 -6.07 4.93 -19.85
C GLN A 120 -6.19 3.43 -20.13
N MET A 121 -6.80 2.72 -19.18
CA MET A 121 -6.94 1.26 -19.23
C MET A 121 -8.11 0.76 -20.08
N LEU A 122 -9.16 1.58 -20.23
CA LEU A 122 -10.38 1.23 -20.98
C LEU A 122 -10.32 1.69 -22.44
N PHE A 123 -9.77 2.89 -22.66
CA PHE A 123 -9.61 3.50 -23.97
C PHE A 123 -8.14 3.79 -24.19
N ASN A 124 -7.65 3.64 -25.42
CA ASN A 124 -6.25 3.95 -25.77
C ASN A 124 -6.03 5.46 -25.87
N LEU A 125 -6.25 6.15 -24.76
CA LEU A 125 -6.09 7.59 -24.62
C LEU A 125 -4.85 7.87 -23.76
N ASP A 126 -4.01 8.79 -24.23
CA ASP A 126 -2.89 9.28 -23.46
C ASP A 126 -3.39 10.10 -22.27
N HIS A 127 -2.72 9.94 -21.13
CA HIS A 127 -3.03 10.62 -19.89
C HIS A 127 -1.76 11.21 -19.29
N LEU A 128 -1.77 12.51 -19.05
CA LEU A 128 -0.71 13.19 -18.31
C LEU A 128 -1.19 13.47 -16.89
N THR A 129 -0.59 12.80 -15.91
CA THR A 129 -0.88 13.04 -14.49
C THR A 129 -0.11 14.27 -14.00
N ASP A 130 -0.84 15.29 -13.55
CA ASP A 130 -0.26 16.39 -12.78
C ASP A 130 -0.05 15.93 -11.31
N TRP A 131 1.16 15.43 -11.05
CA TRP A 131 1.56 14.98 -9.72
C TRP A 131 1.56 16.11 -8.68
N ALA A 132 1.84 17.36 -9.09
CA ALA A 132 1.85 18.49 -8.18
C ALA A 132 0.44 18.84 -7.72
N ALA A 133 -0.52 18.89 -8.67
CA ALA A 133 -1.93 19.10 -8.35
C ALA A 133 -2.50 17.95 -7.48
N ALA A 134 -2.18 16.70 -7.81
CA ALA A 134 -2.61 15.54 -7.02
C ALA A 134 -2.07 15.59 -5.59
N HIS A 135 -0.79 15.98 -5.43
CA HIS A 135 -0.17 16.14 -4.11
C HIS A 135 -0.83 17.27 -3.30
N GLN A 136 -1.05 18.44 -3.90
CA GLN A 136 -1.71 19.56 -3.25
C GLN A 136 -3.15 19.23 -2.82
N HIS A 137 -3.89 18.52 -3.67
CA HIS A 137 -5.23 18.05 -3.33
C HIS A 137 -5.22 17.08 -2.15
N ASN A 138 -4.25 16.16 -2.10
CA ASN A 138 -4.09 15.25 -0.96
C ASN A 138 -3.76 16.02 0.33
N ILE A 139 -2.82 16.96 0.30
CA ILE A 139 -2.50 17.82 1.47
C ILE A 139 -3.74 18.55 1.96
N ARG A 140 -4.51 19.16 1.03
CA ARG A 140 -5.74 19.89 1.38
C ARG A 140 -6.75 18.99 2.09
N ARG A 141 -6.93 17.76 1.61
CA ARG A 141 -7.81 16.78 2.26
C ARG A 141 -7.32 16.41 3.64
N ILE A 142 -6.02 16.13 3.80
CA ILE A 142 -5.41 15.83 5.10
C ILE A 142 -5.64 16.99 6.09
N GLN A 143 -5.45 18.23 5.65
CA GLN A 143 -5.70 19.42 6.48
C GLN A 143 -7.16 19.55 6.91
N LEU A 144 -8.11 19.28 6.01
CA LEU A 144 -9.54 19.28 6.33
C LEU A 144 -9.89 18.20 7.35
N ASP A 145 -9.32 16.99 7.19
CA ASP A 145 -9.56 15.88 8.11
C ASP A 145 -8.95 16.18 9.48
N ILE A 146 -7.73 16.74 9.54
CA ILE A 146 -7.12 17.22 10.79
C ILE A 146 -7.98 18.31 11.45
N ALA A 147 -8.50 19.27 10.68
CA ALA A 147 -9.34 20.34 11.21
C ALA A 147 -10.64 19.80 11.80
N ARG A 148 -11.26 18.81 11.14
CA ARG A 148 -12.44 18.11 11.66
C ARG A 148 -12.14 17.34 12.94
N GLU A 149 -11.06 16.57 12.95
CA GLU A 149 -10.66 15.80 14.14
C GLU A 149 -10.33 16.71 15.32
N ASN A 150 -9.67 17.85 15.06
CA ASN A 150 -9.35 18.83 16.08
C ASN A 150 -10.55 19.68 16.53
N ALA A 151 -11.63 19.77 15.76
CA ALA A 151 -12.81 20.56 16.13
C ALA A 151 -13.49 20.02 17.39
N ASP A 152 -13.46 18.70 17.59
CA ASP A 152 -14.03 18.03 18.76
C ASP A 152 -13.02 17.90 19.91
N ARG A 153 -11.76 18.35 19.73
CA ARG A 153 -10.74 18.25 20.78
C ARG A 153 -10.95 19.35 21.83
N ILE A 154 -11.00 18.93 23.08
CA ILE A 154 -11.02 19.84 24.22
C ILE A 154 -9.65 20.53 24.29
N HIS A 155 -9.65 21.86 24.22
CA HIS A 155 -8.43 22.65 24.38
C HIS A 155 -7.80 22.38 25.75
N HIS A 156 -6.56 21.89 25.75
CA HIS A 156 -5.78 21.65 26.95
C HIS A 156 -4.34 22.11 26.71
N GLU A 157 -3.87 23.05 27.54
CA GLU A 157 -2.48 23.48 27.54
C GLU A 157 -1.68 22.56 28.47
N TYR A 158 -0.79 21.77 27.88
CA TYR A 158 0.06 20.87 28.63
C TYR A 158 1.16 21.64 29.38
N SER A 159 1.31 21.35 30.67
CA SER A 159 2.39 21.85 31.52
C SER A 159 3.37 20.72 31.90
N PRO A 160 4.67 21.01 32.08
CA PRO A 160 5.63 20.03 32.59
C PRO A 160 5.15 19.41 33.91
N GLY A 161 4.99 18.09 33.94
CA GLY A 161 4.44 17.33 35.08
C GLY A 161 3.05 16.73 34.85
N ASP A 162 2.33 17.16 33.80
CA ASP A 162 1.04 16.59 33.43
C ASP A 162 1.15 15.13 32.99
N LYS A 163 0.26 14.29 33.51
CA LYS A 163 0.21 12.87 33.16
C LYS A 163 -0.59 12.70 31.87
N VAL A 164 0.11 12.44 30.77
CA VAL A 164 -0.52 12.10 29.50
C VAL A 164 -0.69 10.59 29.35
N ARG A 165 -1.83 10.17 28.79
CA ARG A 165 -2.05 8.77 28.44
C ARG A 165 -1.43 8.48 27.09
N ILE A 166 -0.35 7.70 27.07
CA ILE A 166 0.27 7.23 25.84
C ILE A 166 -0.37 5.90 25.47
N HIS A 167 -0.98 5.82 24.29
CA HIS A 167 -1.50 4.57 23.74
C HIS A 167 -0.38 3.83 23.01
N PHE A 168 0.07 2.71 23.55
CA PHE A 168 0.97 1.79 22.84
C PHE A 168 0.13 0.71 22.15
N ALA A 169 0.46 0.42 20.89
CA ALA A 169 -0.31 -0.50 20.05
C ALA A 169 -0.32 -1.96 20.56
N ASN A 170 0.61 -2.36 21.43
CA ASN A 170 0.67 -3.71 22.01
C ASN A 170 0.92 -3.64 23.54
N ASP A 171 -0.15 -3.93 24.29
CA ASP A 171 -0.27 -4.39 25.68
C ASP A 171 0.01 -3.47 26.89
N LYS A 172 -0.95 -3.55 27.84
CA LYS A 172 -1.17 -2.93 29.17
C LYS A 172 -0.72 -1.48 29.44
N PRO A 173 -1.64 -0.60 29.91
CA PRO A 173 -1.32 0.80 30.20
C PRO A 173 -0.31 0.90 31.36
N ARG A 174 0.87 1.47 31.08
CA ARG A 174 1.82 1.93 32.10
C ARG A 174 1.84 3.47 32.10
N ILE A 175 1.65 4.05 33.28
CA ILE A 175 1.72 5.50 33.48
C ILE A 175 3.19 5.89 33.57
N TYR A 176 3.65 6.76 32.68
CA TYR A 176 4.99 7.35 32.74
C TYR A 176 4.91 8.82 33.18
N ARG A 177 5.90 9.27 33.95
CA ARG A 177 6.13 10.69 34.22
C ARG A 177 6.89 11.31 33.03
N PRO A 178 6.48 12.47 32.50
CA PRO A 178 7.33 13.24 31.61
C PRO A 178 8.54 13.79 32.39
N LEU A 179 9.67 13.94 31.70
CA LEU A 179 10.83 14.71 32.17
C LEU A 179 10.51 16.20 32.19
#